data_AF-A0A1M7YS64-F1
#
_entry.id   AF-A0A1M7YS64-F1
#
_cell.length_a   1.000
_cell.length_b   1.000
_cell.length_c   1.000
_cell.angle_alpha   90.00
_cell.angle_beta   90.00
_cell.angle_gamma   90.00
#
_symmetry.space_group_name_H-M   'P 1'
#
loop_
_entity.id
_entity.type
_entity.pdbx_description
1 polymer ?
#
loop_
_entity_poly.entity_id
_entity_poly.type
_entity_poly.pdbx_seq_one_letter_code
_entity_poly.pdbx_strand_id
1 'polypeptide(L)'
;MKKVLMILILLLGIGGAGAGYYLFFMKSPEKPADATTIEKPEVKKTATAETEPQKPVNTKFFVNEHKLPVRNERSDDAYPVRYLYKGNQVIVLEQKEGWGRISRYFVYEEGGPEVAEWVSMQGLSETRPVISKAEKEEILTAYINKSDDLKLYQEKFIQVTGKLIDEKICTPEDFDELKGWVRSVKYKNRNVYFIYCGGLKVADKIYLDVNSGEIFYQ
;
A
#
# COMPACT_ATOMS: atom_id res chain seq x y z
N MET A 1 20.98 64.15 -35.77
CA MET A 1 20.12 63.23 -36.57
C MET A 1 20.12 61.77 -36.10
N LYS A 2 21.14 61.25 -35.39
CA LYS A 2 21.18 59.83 -34.95
C LYS A 2 20.25 59.49 -33.76
N LYS A 3 19.97 60.45 -32.87
CA LYS A 3 19.13 60.25 -31.66
C LYS A 3 17.62 60.24 -31.95
N VAL A 4 17.16 60.96 -32.98
CA VAL A 4 15.75 60.98 -33.40
C VAL A 4 15.37 59.69 -34.15
N LEU A 5 16.31 59.13 -34.92
CA LEU A 5 16.11 57.87 -35.64
C LEU A 5 16.00 56.66 -34.70
N MET A 6 16.73 56.65 -33.59
CA MET A 6 16.63 55.56 -32.60
C MET A 6 15.31 55.59 -31.79
N ILE A 7 14.77 56.77 -31.51
CA ILE A 7 13.48 56.89 -30.81
C ILE A 7 12.32 56.45 -31.71
N LEU A 8 12.40 56.72 -33.02
CA LEU A 8 11.40 56.26 -33.99
C LEU A 8 11.38 54.74 -34.15
N ILE A 9 12.55 54.09 -34.13
CA ILE A 9 12.66 52.62 -34.22
C ILE A 9 12.15 51.95 -32.92
N LEU A 10 12.40 52.57 -31.75
CA LEU A 10 11.91 52.06 -30.47
C LEU A 10 10.37 52.12 -30.37
N LEU A 11 9.76 53.21 -30.88
CA LEU A 11 8.29 53.37 -30.91
C LEU A 11 7.63 52.42 -31.92
N LEU A 12 8.26 52.13 -33.06
CA LEU A 12 7.79 51.14 -34.03
C LEU A 12 7.83 49.71 -33.50
N GLY A 13 8.82 49.36 -32.67
CA GLY A 13 8.93 48.03 -32.04
C GLY A 13 7.81 47.74 -31.03
N ILE A 14 7.37 48.75 -30.28
CA ILE A 14 6.30 48.60 -29.27
C ILE A 14 4.91 48.57 -29.94
N GLY A 15 4.73 49.34 -31.03
CA GLY A 15 3.49 49.29 -31.83
C GLY A 15 3.30 47.98 -32.60
N GLY A 16 4.38 47.37 -33.09
CA GLY A 16 4.33 46.09 -33.81
C GLY A 16 3.97 44.89 -32.94
N ALA A 17 4.43 44.88 -31.67
CA ALA A 17 4.11 43.81 -30.72
C ALA A 17 2.64 43.82 -30.26
N GLY A 18 2.02 45.00 -30.15
CA GLY A 18 0.61 45.15 -29.78
C GLY A 18 -0.37 44.71 -30.88
N ALA A 19 -0.07 45.02 -32.14
CA ALA A 19 -0.92 44.64 -33.28
C ALA A 19 -0.90 43.11 -33.55
N GLY A 20 0.25 42.45 -33.34
CA GLY A 20 0.37 40.99 -33.48
C GLY A 20 -0.40 40.23 -32.41
N TYR A 21 -0.40 40.71 -31.16
CA TYR A 21 -1.12 40.08 -30.05
C TYR A 21 -2.65 40.18 -30.23
N TYR A 22 -3.16 41.30 -30.76
CA TYR A 22 -4.59 41.50 -30.97
C TYR A 22 -5.16 40.64 -32.11
N LEU A 23 -4.40 40.45 -33.20
CA LEU A 23 -4.83 39.63 -34.35
C LEU A 23 -4.78 38.12 -34.08
N PHE A 24 -3.90 37.66 -33.18
CA PHE A 24 -3.81 36.23 -32.83
C PHE A 24 -4.92 35.79 -31.86
N PHE A 25 -5.37 36.68 -30.97
CA PHE A 25 -6.40 36.37 -29.97
C PHE A 25 -7.85 36.68 -30.39
N MET A 26 -8.07 37.42 -31.48
CA MET A 26 -9.41 37.67 -32.06
C MET A 26 -9.79 36.77 -33.24
N LYS A 27 -9.02 35.70 -33.50
CA LYS A 27 -9.40 34.70 -34.49
C LYS A 27 -10.47 33.77 -33.90
N SER A 28 -11.69 34.28 -33.82
CA SER A 28 -12.90 33.47 -33.67
C SER A 28 -12.96 32.44 -34.79
N PRO A 29 -13.33 31.17 -34.52
CA PRO A 29 -13.55 30.21 -35.59
C PRO A 29 -14.72 30.69 -36.45
N GLU A 30 -14.43 31.00 -37.71
CA GLU A 30 -15.42 31.31 -38.73
C GLU A 30 -16.39 30.14 -38.86
N LYS A 31 -17.65 30.37 -38.50
CA LYS A 31 -18.79 29.66 -39.07
C LYS A 31 -18.97 30.14 -40.51
N PRO A 32 -19.23 29.25 -41.49
CA PRO A 32 -20.10 29.57 -42.61
C PRO A 32 -21.52 29.06 -42.34
N ALA A 33 -22.47 29.85 -42.81
CA ALA A 33 -23.90 29.81 -42.53
C ALA A 33 -24.72 29.00 -43.55
N ASP A 34 -25.89 28.54 -43.09
CA ASP A 34 -27.16 28.23 -43.76
C ASP A 34 -27.23 27.28 -44.96
N ALA A 35 -27.92 26.13 -44.79
CA ALA A 35 -29.37 26.01 -45.05
C ALA A 35 -29.82 24.52 -45.07
N THR A 36 -30.80 24.21 -44.22
CA THR A 36 -31.87 23.18 -44.36
C THR A 36 -31.51 21.77 -44.86
N THR A 37 -31.63 20.76 -43.99
CA THR A 37 -32.56 19.59 -44.10
C THR A 37 -32.26 18.61 -42.96
N ILE A 38 -33.30 18.17 -42.26
CA ILE A 38 -33.22 17.15 -41.21
C ILE A 38 -32.95 15.80 -41.89
N GLU A 39 -31.79 15.20 -41.63
CA GLU A 39 -31.62 13.75 -41.76
C GLU A 39 -30.65 13.23 -40.69
N LYS A 40 -31.18 12.32 -39.87
CA LYS A 40 -30.52 11.46 -38.89
C LYS A 40 -30.37 10.08 -39.57
N PRO A 41 -29.42 9.17 -39.25
CA PRO A 41 -28.15 9.24 -38.49
C PRO A 41 -26.94 8.62 -39.26
N GLU A 42 -25.72 8.78 -38.75
CA GLU A 42 -24.82 7.65 -38.40
C GLU A 42 -23.51 8.18 -37.78
N VAL A 43 -23.50 8.29 -36.45
CA VAL A 43 -22.24 8.47 -35.72
C VAL A 43 -21.58 7.11 -35.60
N LYS A 44 -20.47 6.98 -36.33
CA LYS A 44 -19.49 5.90 -36.19
C LYS A 44 -19.05 5.83 -34.73
N LYS A 45 -19.53 4.82 -34.00
CA LYS A 45 -19.15 4.52 -32.62
C LYS A 45 -17.64 4.24 -32.57
N THR A 46 -16.85 5.23 -32.17
CA THR A 46 -15.54 4.95 -31.58
C THR A 46 -15.82 4.38 -30.21
N ALA A 47 -15.37 3.15 -29.97
CA ALA A 47 -15.60 2.40 -28.75
C ALA A 47 -15.13 3.24 -27.55
N THR A 48 -16.09 3.72 -26.77
CA THR A 48 -15.88 4.22 -25.43
C THR A 48 -15.31 3.07 -24.62
N ALA A 49 -14.08 3.20 -24.16
CA ALA A 49 -13.55 2.33 -23.12
C ALA A 49 -14.52 2.41 -21.94
N GLU A 50 -15.14 1.28 -21.63
CA GLU A 50 -16.05 1.10 -20.52
C GLU A 50 -15.26 1.41 -19.24
N THR A 51 -15.43 2.62 -18.73
CA THR A 51 -14.83 3.03 -17.47
C THR A 51 -15.61 2.32 -16.39
N GLU A 52 -15.02 1.26 -15.85
CA GLU A 52 -15.51 0.58 -14.66
C GLU A 52 -15.82 1.64 -13.57
N PRO A 53 -16.95 1.54 -12.85
CA PRO A 53 -17.36 2.57 -11.89
C PRO A 53 -16.26 2.78 -10.85
N GLN A 54 -15.62 3.96 -10.89
CA GLN A 54 -14.57 4.34 -9.96
C GLN A 54 -15.18 4.41 -8.55
N LYS A 55 -14.78 3.47 -7.68
CA LYS A 55 -15.24 3.38 -6.30
C LYS A 55 -14.90 4.69 -5.55
N PRO A 56 -15.76 5.13 -4.62
CA PRO A 56 -15.52 6.37 -3.90
C PRO A 56 -14.20 6.33 -3.12
N VAL A 57 -13.51 7.48 -3.14
CA VAL A 57 -12.36 7.81 -2.28
C VAL A 57 -12.74 7.50 -0.83
N ASN A 58 -11.91 6.71 -0.12
CA ASN A 58 -12.11 6.21 1.26
C ASN A 58 -12.99 4.95 1.39
N THR A 59 -12.75 3.95 0.54
CA THR A 59 -13.44 2.67 0.65
C THR A 59 -12.69 1.71 1.58
N LYS A 60 -13.43 1.01 2.44
CA LYS A 60 -12.89 0.00 3.35
C LYS A 60 -12.71 -1.34 2.63
N PHE A 61 -11.55 -1.96 2.82
CA PHE A 61 -11.23 -3.30 2.34
C PHE A 61 -10.60 -4.15 3.47
N PHE A 62 -10.50 -5.44 3.20
CA PHE A 62 -9.76 -6.41 3.99
C PHE A 62 -8.68 -7.05 3.13
N VAL A 63 -7.53 -7.32 3.73
CA VAL A 63 -6.47 -8.08 3.06
C VAL A 63 -6.92 -9.52 2.88
N ASN A 64 -6.84 -10.04 1.66
CA ASN A 64 -7.25 -11.40 1.31
C ASN A 64 -6.05 -12.36 1.15
N GLU A 65 -4.85 -11.83 1.00
CA GLU A 65 -3.61 -12.61 0.94
C GLU A 65 -3.05 -12.90 2.33
N HIS A 66 -2.29 -13.98 2.47
CA HIS A 66 -1.61 -14.31 3.72
C HIS A 66 -0.68 -13.16 4.18
N LYS A 67 0.16 -12.64 3.27
CA LYS A 67 1.12 -11.57 3.52
C LYS A 67 1.15 -10.64 2.29
N LEU A 68 0.52 -9.48 2.40
CA LEU A 68 0.40 -8.48 1.34
C LEU A 68 1.50 -7.41 1.50
N PRO A 69 2.40 -7.23 0.52
CA PRO A 69 3.41 -6.19 0.56
C PRO A 69 2.80 -4.78 0.42
N VAL A 70 3.27 -3.87 1.27
CA VAL A 70 3.03 -2.42 1.15
C VAL A 70 4.27 -1.78 0.55
N ARG A 71 4.11 -0.94 -0.48
CA ARG A 71 5.22 -0.37 -1.25
C ARG A 71 5.10 1.15 -1.33
N ASN A 72 6.21 1.84 -1.57
CA ASN A 72 6.22 3.29 -1.75
C ASN A 72 5.81 3.74 -3.17
N GLU A 73 5.65 2.79 -4.09
CA GLU A 73 5.35 3.02 -5.49
C GLU A 73 4.35 1.97 -6.01
N ARG A 74 3.65 2.31 -7.09
CA ARG A 74 2.70 1.43 -7.81
C ARG A 74 3.44 0.46 -8.74
N SER A 75 4.37 -0.32 -8.19
CA SER A 75 5.18 -1.26 -8.95
C SER A 75 5.42 -2.53 -8.15
N ASP A 76 5.31 -3.69 -8.78
CA ASP A 76 5.62 -4.96 -8.15
C ASP A 76 7.12 -5.15 -7.88
N ASP A 77 7.96 -4.45 -8.67
CA ASP A 77 9.43 -4.43 -8.53
C ASP A 77 9.90 -3.56 -7.36
N ALA A 78 9.05 -2.68 -6.83
CA ALA A 78 9.41 -1.85 -5.70
C ALA A 78 9.51 -2.70 -4.42
N TYR A 79 10.54 -2.44 -3.61
CA TYR A 79 10.75 -3.14 -2.35
C TYR A 79 9.58 -2.87 -1.38
N PRO A 80 9.06 -3.91 -0.70
CA PRO A 80 8.07 -3.72 0.34
C PRO A 80 8.69 -2.94 1.53
N VAL A 81 8.00 -1.89 1.98
CA VAL A 81 8.37 -1.14 3.19
C VAL A 81 7.87 -1.81 4.47
N ARG A 82 6.73 -2.50 4.37
CA ARG A 82 6.14 -3.32 5.43
C ARG A 82 5.12 -4.28 4.81
N TYR A 83 4.50 -5.09 5.65
CA TYR A 83 3.47 -6.03 5.23
C TYR A 83 2.14 -5.77 5.93
N LEU A 84 1.09 -6.32 5.35
CA LEU A 84 -0.22 -6.49 5.96
C LEU A 84 -0.61 -7.96 5.88
N TYR A 85 -1.45 -8.44 6.79
CA TYR A 85 -1.81 -9.85 6.87
C TYR A 85 -3.29 -10.09 6.61
N LYS A 86 -3.63 -11.30 6.18
CA LYS A 86 -5.01 -11.70 5.90
C LYS A 86 -5.97 -11.26 7.00
N GLY A 87 -7.07 -10.63 6.60
CA GLY A 87 -8.09 -10.10 7.50
C GLY A 87 -7.77 -8.74 8.14
N ASN A 88 -6.57 -8.19 7.96
CA ASN A 88 -6.27 -6.79 8.30
C ASN A 88 -7.21 -5.87 7.51
N GLN A 89 -7.76 -4.86 8.18
CA GLN A 89 -8.60 -3.86 7.55
C GLN A 89 -7.72 -2.73 7.00
N VAL A 90 -8.00 -2.29 5.77
CA VAL A 90 -7.35 -1.13 5.16
C VAL A 90 -8.39 -0.16 4.61
N ILE A 91 -8.04 1.12 4.57
CA ILE A 91 -8.85 2.15 3.91
C ILE A 91 -8.08 2.57 2.67
N VAL A 92 -8.69 2.34 1.51
CA VAL A 92 -8.12 2.76 0.22
C VAL A 92 -8.61 4.17 -0.07
N LEU A 93 -7.64 5.09 -0.11
CA LEU A 93 -7.85 6.52 -0.33
C LEU A 93 -7.91 6.84 -1.83
N GLU A 94 -7.24 6.07 -2.66
CA GLU A 94 -7.17 6.29 -4.11
C GLU A 94 -6.93 4.95 -4.80
N GLN A 95 -7.51 4.76 -5.98
CA GLN A 95 -7.35 3.55 -6.78
C GLN A 95 -6.89 3.93 -8.18
N LYS A 96 -5.75 3.41 -8.61
CA LYS A 96 -5.16 3.71 -9.92
C LYS A 96 -4.38 2.52 -10.44
N GLU A 97 -4.66 2.11 -11.68
CA GLU A 97 -3.90 1.07 -12.40
C GLU A 97 -3.76 -0.25 -11.61
N GLY A 98 -4.81 -0.66 -10.89
CA GLY A 98 -4.78 -1.89 -10.07
C GLY A 98 -4.11 -1.73 -8.70
N TRP A 99 -3.69 -0.52 -8.32
CA TRP A 99 -3.11 -0.22 -7.02
C TRP A 99 -4.05 0.64 -6.17
N GLY A 100 -4.06 0.37 -4.86
CA GLY A 100 -4.75 1.16 -3.86
C GLY A 100 -3.76 1.94 -2.99
N ARG A 101 -3.91 3.27 -2.92
CA ARG A 101 -3.17 4.11 -1.96
C ARG A 101 -3.82 3.99 -0.58
N ILE A 102 -3.02 3.71 0.45
CA ILE A 102 -3.50 3.49 1.82
C ILE A 102 -2.99 4.51 2.84
N SER A 103 -2.12 5.44 2.42
CA SER A 103 -1.64 6.53 3.25
C SER A 103 -1.78 7.88 2.55
N ARG A 104 -1.75 8.97 3.32
CA ARG A 104 -1.54 10.30 2.74
C ARG A 104 -0.19 10.34 2.02
N TYR A 105 -0.01 11.26 1.09
CA TYR A 105 1.31 11.53 0.58
C TYR A 105 2.22 12.14 1.66
N PHE A 106 3.50 11.79 1.61
CA PHE A 106 4.53 12.22 2.57
C PHE A 106 5.91 12.25 1.91
N VAL A 107 6.87 12.89 2.59
CA VAL A 107 8.25 13.01 2.14
C VAL A 107 9.17 12.50 3.24
N TYR A 108 10.20 11.72 2.89
CA TYR A 108 11.16 11.16 3.86
C TYR A 108 12.16 12.20 4.37
N GLU A 109 12.64 13.08 3.49
CA GLU A 109 13.66 14.09 3.77
C GLU A 109 13.28 15.42 3.12
N GLU A 110 13.66 16.55 3.73
CA GLU A 110 13.32 17.87 3.19
C GLU A 110 13.82 18.05 1.75
N GLY A 111 12.91 18.42 0.84
CA GLY A 111 13.21 18.53 -0.60
C GLY A 111 13.19 17.22 -1.39
N GLY A 112 12.91 16.08 -0.73
CA GLY A 112 12.77 14.79 -1.38
C GLY A 112 11.46 14.64 -2.18
N PRO A 113 11.34 13.56 -2.98
CA PRO A 113 10.11 13.27 -3.71
C PRO A 113 8.96 12.92 -2.77
N GLU A 114 7.75 13.32 -3.17
CA GLU A 114 6.53 12.94 -2.48
C GLU A 114 6.16 11.48 -2.82
N VAL A 115 5.97 10.66 -1.79
CA VAL A 115 5.65 9.23 -1.88
C VAL A 115 4.36 8.91 -1.11
N ALA A 116 3.80 7.74 -1.32
CA ALA A 116 2.70 7.21 -0.54
C ALA A 116 2.81 5.69 -0.40
N GLU A 117 2.04 5.11 0.51
CA GLU A 117 1.94 3.65 0.65
C GLU A 117 0.88 3.11 -0.31
N TRP A 118 1.28 2.12 -1.09
CA TRP A 118 0.47 1.44 -2.10
C TRP A 118 0.40 -0.06 -1.83
N VAL A 119 -0.75 -0.65 -2.14
CA VAL A 119 -0.98 -2.10 -2.13
C VAL A 119 -1.64 -2.54 -3.43
N SER A 120 -1.41 -3.79 -3.84
CA SER A 120 -2.13 -4.37 -4.98
C SER A 120 -3.60 -4.55 -4.62
N MET A 121 -4.50 -4.09 -5.49
CA MET A 121 -5.94 -4.28 -5.31
C MET A 121 -6.36 -5.75 -5.41
N GLN A 122 -5.57 -6.59 -6.09
CA GLN A 122 -5.84 -8.04 -6.21
C GLN A 122 -5.73 -8.74 -4.85
N GLY A 123 -4.88 -8.23 -3.96
CA GLY A 123 -4.70 -8.75 -2.61
C GLY A 123 -5.74 -8.28 -1.60
N LEU A 124 -6.76 -7.51 -2.05
CA LEU A 124 -7.81 -6.95 -1.20
C LEU A 124 -9.18 -7.55 -1.53
N SER A 125 -10.05 -7.57 -0.53
CA SER A 125 -11.45 -8.00 -0.61
C SER A 125 -12.35 -6.98 0.08
N GLU A 126 -13.55 -6.78 -0.44
CA GLU A 126 -14.57 -5.93 0.21
C GLU A 126 -15.18 -6.60 1.43
N THR A 127 -15.24 -7.94 1.41
CA THR A 127 -15.72 -8.75 2.52
C THR A 127 -14.54 -9.29 3.33
N ARG A 128 -14.74 -9.41 4.64
CA ARG A 128 -13.73 -10.01 5.51
C ARG A 128 -13.52 -11.47 5.10
N PRO A 129 -12.30 -11.89 4.75
CA PRO A 129 -12.06 -13.27 4.39
C PRO A 129 -12.24 -14.18 5.61
N VAL A 130 -12.80 -15.37 5.37
CA VAL A 130 -12.89 -16.43 6.37
C VAL A 130 -11.58 -17.21 6.33
N ILE A 131 -10.90 -17.29 7.46
CA ILE A 131 -9.69 -18.11 7.62
C ILE A 131 -10.12 -19.45 8.21
N SER A 132 -9.93 -20.53 7.45
CA SER A 132 -10.26 -21.87 7.93
C SER A 132 -9.30 -22.30 9.05
N LYS A 133 -9.70 -23.29 9.87
CA LYS A 133 -8.81 -23.83 10.91
C LYS A 133 -7.51 -24.39 10.31
N ALA A 134 -7.61 -25.11 9.20
CA ALA A 134 -6.46 -25.70 8.51
C ALA A 134 -5.53 -24.61 7.94
N GLU A 135 -6.09 -23.57 7.31
CA GLU A 135 -5.32 -22.44 6.82
C GLU A 135 -4.62 -21.69 7.96
N LYS A 136 -5.31 -21.48 9.10
CA LYS A 136 -4.70 -20.85 10.27
C LYS A 136 -3.52 -21.68 10.79
N GLU A 137 -3.66 -23.00 10.84
CA GLU A 137 -2.59 -23.90 11.27
C GLU A 137 -1.38 -23.86 10.34
N GLU A 138 -1.59 -23.84 9.02
CA GLU A 138 -0.53 -23.69 8.01
C GLU A 138 0.21 -22.36 8.18
N ILE A 139 -0.53 -21.26 8.30
CA ILE A 139 -0.01 -19.91 8.53
C ILE A 139 0.86 -19.85 9.79
N LEU A 140 0.32 -20.31 10.92
CA LEU A 140 1.04 -20.28 12.19
C LEU A 140 2.28 -21.16 12.14
N THR A 141 2.19 -22.35 11.53
CA THR A 141 3.34 -23.24 11.33
C THR A 141 4.44 -22.57 10.52
N ALA A 142 4.09 -21.79 9.49
CA ALA A 142 5.07 -21.06 8.68
C ALA A 142 5.84 -20.01 9.50
N TYR A 143 5.21 -19.38 10.49
CA TYR A 143 5.88 -18.41 11.38
C TYR A 143 6.88 -19.05 12.33
N ILE A 144 6.66 -20.32 12.70
CA ILE A 144 7.44 -21.01 13.75
C ILE A 144 8.24 -22.21 13.24
N ASN A 145 8.44 -22.31 11.92
CA ASN A 145 9.03 -23.48 11.27
C ASN A 145 10.52 -23.72 11.62
N LYS A 146 11.20 -22.77 12.27
CA LYS A 146 12.56 -22.90 12.81
C LYS A 146 12.59 -22.99 14.33
N SER A 147 11.47 -23.29 14.97
CA SER A 147 11.47 -23.52 16.43
C SER A 147 12.38 -24.68 16.80
N ASP A 148 13.10 -24.52 17.91
CA ASP A 148 13.80 -25.61 18.56
C ASP A 148 12.77 -26.67 18.98
N ASP A 149 13.12 -27.95 18.81
CA ASP A 149 12.27 -29.09 19.18
C ASP A 149 10.85 -29.06 18.57
N LEU A 150 10.68 -28.39 17.42
CA LEU A 150 9.37 -28.26 16.75
C LEU A 150 8.65 -29.60 16.59
N LYS A 151 9.37 -30.66 16.20
CA LYS A 151 8.78 -32.00 16.01
C LYS A 151 8.16 -32.58 17.29
N LEU A 152 8.66 -32.19 18.46
CA LEU A 152 8.16 -32.67 19.75
C LEU A 152 6.99 -31.82 20.25
N TYR A 153 7.01 -30.51 19.99
CA TYR A 153 6.09 -29.55 20.61
C TYR A 153 5.25 -28.74 19.61
N GLN A 154 5.13 -29.19 18.37
CA GLN A 154 4.44 -28.49 17.28
C GLN A 154 3.06 -27.99 17.67
N GLU A 155 2.20 -28.87 18.18
CA GLU A 155 0.83 -28.51 18.57
C GLU A 155 0.82 -27.41 19.64
N LYS A 156 1.70 -27.51 20.64
CA LYS A 156 1.81 -26.52 21.72
C LYS A 156 2.29 -25.16 21.19
N PHE A 157 3.31 -25.17 20.33
CA PHE A 157 3.81 -23.94 19.73
C PHE A 157 2.78 -23.28 18.83
N ILE A 158 2.07 -24.03 17.98
CA ILE A 158 0.99 -23.49 17.13
C ILE A 158 -0.11 -22.88 18.01
N GLN A 159 -0.55 -23.62 19.03
CA GLN A 159 -1.61 -23.17 19.95
C GLN A 159 -1.23 -21.85 20.64
N VAL A 160 -0.03 -21.78 21.22
CA VAL A 160 0.43 -20.60 21.96
C VAL A 160 0.70 -19.42 21.01
N THR A 161 1.31 -19.67 19.86
CA THR A 161 1.55 -18.64 18.83
C THR A 161 0.23 -18.03 18.35
N GLY A 162 -0.76 -18.88 18.06
CA GLY A 162 -2.09 -18.42 17.69
C GLY A 162 -2.75 -17.57 18.78
N LYS A 163 -2.64 -18.00 20.05
CA LYS A 163 -3.14 -17.22 21.19
C LYS A 163 -2.48 -15.84 21.28
N LEU A 164 -1.15 -15.78 21.20
CA LEU A 164 -0.40 -14.53 21.32
C LEU A 164 -0.76 -13.53 20.20
N ILE A 165 -0.99 -14.02 18.98
CA ILE A 165 -1.41 -13.19 17.84
C ILE A 165 -2.87 -12.74 17.99
N ASP A 166 -3.77 -13.65 18.38
CA ASP A 166 -5.19 -13.33 18.59
C ASP A 166 -5.39 -12.29 19.71
N GLU A 167 -4.58 -12.38 20.77
CA GLU A 167 -4.56 -11.44 21.90
C GLU A 167 -3.77 -10.15 21.61
N LYS A 168 -3.18 -10.02 20.40
CA LYS A 168 -2.36 -8.89 19.96
C LYS A 168 -1.12 -8.63 20.84
N ILE A 169 -0.64 -9.66 21.53
CA ILE A 169 0.62 -9.62 22.29
C ILE A 169 1.80 -9.69 21.32
N CYS A 170 1.66 -10.49 20.26
CA CYS A 170 2.63 -10.58 19.17
C CYS A 170 1.97 -10.24 17.84
N THR A 171 2.76 -9.75 16.88
CA THR A 171 2.38 -9.66 15.47
C THR A 171 3.13 -10.72 14.67
N PRO A 172 2.68 -11.07 13.45
CA PRO A 172 3.43 -12.02 12.62
C PRO A 172 4.88 -11.58 12.32
N GLU A 173 5.17 -10.27 12.27
CA GLU A 173 6.53 -9.74 12.11
C GLU A 173 7.47 -10.10 13.27
N ASP A 174 6.94 -10.26 14.49
CA ASP A 174 7.76 -10.64 15.65
C ASP A 174 8.45 -12.00 15.46
N PHE A 175 7.90 -12.84 14.58
CA PHE A 175 8.46 -14.13 14.22
C PHE A 175 9.47 -14.04 13.07
N ASP A 176 9.65 -12.89 12.42
CA ASP A 176 10.49 -12.80 11.23
C ASP A 176 12.00 -12.96 11.54
N GLU A 177 12.45 -12.59 12.74
CA GLU A 177 13.85 -12.71 13.15
C GLU A 177 14.21 -14.13 13.59
N LEU A 178 13.47 -14.69 14.55
CA LEU A 178 13.77 -16.00 15.12
C LEU A 178 13.16 -17.16 14.34
N LYS A 179 12.10 -16.89 13.56
CA LYS A 179 11.32 -17.89 12.82
C LYS A 179 10.82 -19.05 13.70
N GLY A 180 10.66 -18.82 15.01
CA GLY A 180 10.20 -19.83 15.96
C GLY A 180 10.61 -19.62 17.41
N TRP A 181 10.20 -20.58 18.23
CA TRP A 181 10.49 -20.66 19.66
C TRP A 181 11.90 -21.19 19.90
N VAL A 182 12.69 -20.46 20.70
CA VAL A 182 14.09 -20.79 20.98
C VAL A 182 14.23 -21.38 22.39
N ARG A 183 14.97 -22.48 22.54
CA ARG A 183 15.17 -23.15 23.83
C ARG A 183 15.96 -22.25 24.79
N SER A 184 15.39 -22.03 25.98
CA SER A 184 16.04 -21.24 27.03
C SER A 184 17.13 -22.03 27.76
N VAL A 185 18.36 -21.53 27.73
CA VAL A 185 19.49 -22.08 28.50
C VAL A 185 19.42 -21.78 30.01
N LYS A 186 18.58 -20.82 30.42
CA LYS A 186 18.41 -20.42 31.83
C LYS A 186 17.68 -21.50 32.64
N TYR A 187 16.72 -22.18 32.03
CA TYR A 187 15.88 -23.19 32.68
C TYR A 187 16.29 -24.59 32.22
N LYS A 188 17.37 -25.12 32.81
CA LYS A 188 17.96 -26.41 32.40
C LYS A 188 17.04 -27.61 32.69
N ASN A 189 16.28 -27.56 33.78
CA ASN A 189 15.44 -28.67 34.25
C ASN A 189 13.97 -28.56 33.80
N ARG A 190 13.63 -27.57 32.98
CA ARG A 190 12.27 -27.34 32.45
C ARG A 190 12.37 -27.16 30.93
N ASN A 191 11.37 -27.59 30.18
CA ASN A 191 11.30 -27.36 28.74
C ASN A 191 10.76 -25.95 28.50
N VAL A 192 11.61 -24.95 28.72
CA VAL A 192 11.24 -23.54 28.53
C VAL A 192 11.82 -23.04 27.23
N TYR A 193 10.97 -22.40 26.43
CA TYR A 193 11.32 -21.73 25.19
C TYR A 193 10.97 -20.25 25.31
N PHE A 194 11.51 -19.43 24.42
CA PHE A 194 11.19 -18.02 24.37
C PHE A 194 11.05 -17.51 22.94
N ILE A 195 10.36 -16.39 22.83
CA ILE A 195 10.35 -15.54 21.65
C ILE A 195 10.43 -14.08 22.10
N TYR A 196 10.57 -13.17 21.14
CA TYR A 196 10.49 -11.74 21.35
C TYR A 196 9.28 -11.20 20.60
N CYS A 197 8.47 -10.37 21.26
CA CYS A 197 7.34 -9.69 20.63
C CYS A 197 7.34 -8.21 21.00
N GLY A 198 7.41 -7.33 20.00
CA GLY A 198 7.57 -5.88 20.18
C GLY A 198 9.02 -5.36 20.07
N GLY A 199 9.98 -6.23 19.74
CA GLY A 199 11.40 -5.89 19.58
C GLY A 199 12.33 -6.88 20.25
N LEU A 200 13.66 -6.74 20.08
CA LEU A 200 14.65 -7.69 20.60
C LEU A 200 15.13 -7.38 22.04
N LYS A 201 14.40 -6.56 22.79
CA LYS A 201 14.80 -6.21 24.17
C LYS A 201 14.38 -7.32 25.13
N VAL A 202 15.02 -7.37 26.29
CA VAL A 202 14.67 -8.35 27.34
C VAL A 202 13.22 -8.17 27.80
N ALA A 203 12.71 -6.93 27.85
CA ALA A 203 11.32 -6.63 28.22
C ALA A 203 10.29 -7.18 27.22
N ASP A 204 10.68 -7.39 25.97
CA ASP A 204 9.83 -7.92 24.90
C ASP A 204 9.87 -9.45 24.85
N LYS A 205 10.59 -10.08 25.79
CA LYS A 205 10.85 -11.52 25.81
C LYS A 205 9.75 -12.27 26.53
N ILE A 206 9.12 -13.20 25.82
CA ILE A 206 8.04 -14.03 26.32
C ILE A 206 8.56 -15.45 26.46
N TYR A 207 8.37 -16.06 27.64
CA TYR A 207 8.73 -17.45 27.89
C TYR A 207 7.50 -18.34 27.88
N LEU A 208 7.69 -19.57 27.40
CA LEU A 208 6.72 -20.65 27.42
C LEU A 208 7.35 -21.88 28.06
N ASP A 209 6.76 -22.39 29.14
CA ASP A 209 6.99 -23.77 29.57
C ASP A 209 6.05 -24.70 28.79
N VAL A 210 6.58 -25.49 27.85
CA VAL A 210 5.75 -26.32 26.97
C VAL A 210 5.06 -27.47 27.70
N ASN A 211 5.57 -27.89 28.86
CA ASN A 211 4.98 -28.98 29.62
C ASN A 211 3.72 -28.52 30.36
N SER A 212 3.75 -27.35 30.99
CA SER A 212 2.60 -26.79 31.72
C SER A 212 1.70 -25.90 30.84
N GLY A 213 2.23 -25.36 29.75
CA GLY A 213 1.58 -24.32 28.94
C GLY A 213 1.62 -22.92 29.58
N GLU A 214 2.41 -22.74 30.65
CA GLU A 214 2.58 -21.48 31.34
C GLU A 214 3.34 -20.48 30.46
N ILE A 215 2.76 -19.28 30.29
CA ILE A 215 3.41 -18.13 29.65
C ILE A 215 3.80 -17.14 30.74
N PHE A 216 5.06 -16.69 30.73
CA PHE A 216 5.56 -15.74 31.73
C PHE A 216 6.63 -14.79 31.15
N TYR A 217 6.87 -13.71 31.88
CA TYR A 217 7.71 -12.58 31.48
C TYR A 217 8.86 -12.37 32.49
N GLN A 218 9.87 -11.57 32.13
CA GLN A 218 10.98 -11.19 33.00
C GLN A 218 11.23 -9.69 33.02
#